data_AF-A0AAD6YPZ3-F1
#
_entry.id   AF-A0AAD6YPZ3-F1
#
_cell.length_a   1.000
_cell.length_b   1.000
_cell.length_c   1.000
_cell.angle_alpha   90.00
_cell.angle_beta   90.00
_cell.angle_gamma   90.00
#
_symmetry.space_group_name_H-M   'P 1'
#
loop_
_entity.id
_entity.type
_entity.pdbx_description
1 polymer ?
#
loop_
_entity_poly.entity_id
_entity_poly.type
_entity_poly.pdbx_seq_one_letter_code
_entity_poly.pdbx_strand_id
1 'polypeptide(L)'
;MHTLFSTAESEDATIPCPYVENAVIQLNFRPEGQPTSLKLDVRFVKVFKPFTMSEAAVVELVPGLRPVVEGFLPRQFVVKFSDLRHMRNELPCMRDNARERADAPWTFGFRSFFLSMLRGFQGDHLRRLIWAAEMDHWEEVIGCHHREVAAYRALEPLQGRSIPKFFGTATYVPPQNGMDDALLSTVPCFFMEYVEGASLEEFELVNGPGTDPSGALRLTDEDALRASHAIIEVARSVRNLGVSNNDIAAYNILLRNLDPLDPVMIDFGYAKTDGGARQDVCDVRGLLATLKWSLSSPYRARSETPNPLTGFKFMNNLLEIAPSHREAFFDEIPEELRGIHTWQPARWKLKPSVLRTSDKDQEWGLDEKLVKLIRAPR
;
A
#
# COMPACT_ATOMS: atom_id res chain seq x y z
N MET A 1 41.50 33.21 13.65
CA MET A 1 41.77 31.76 13.57
C MET A 1 40.43 31.05 13.39
N HIS A 2 39.99 30.87 12.15
CA HIS A 2 38.92 29.93 11.80
C HIS A 2 39.60 28.71 11.21
N THR A 3 39.66 27.62 11.97
CA THR A 3 40.24 26.37 11.52
C THR A 3 39.19 25.65 10.67
N LEU A 4 39.23 25.88 9.36
CA LEU A 4 38.50 25.10 8.36
C LEU A 4 39.19 23.73 8.26
N PHE A 5 38.81 22.79 9.14
CA PHE A 5 39.05 21.38 8.88
C PHE A 5 38.00 20.91 7.85
N SER A 6 38.25 21.20 6.58
CA SER A 6 37.66 20.44 5.49
C SER A 6 38.46 19.16 5.39
N THR A 7 38.05 18.13 6.11
CA THR A 7 38.41 16.76 5.73
C THR A 7 37.76 16.53 4.38
N ALA A 8 38.56 16.45 3.31
CA ALA A 8 38.05 16.06 2.01
C ALA A 8 37.46 14.65 2.16
N GLU A 9 36.13 14.58 2.17
CA GLU A 9 35.41 13.30 2.16
C GLU A 9 35.76 12.59 0.85
N SER A 10 36.09 11.30 0.92
CA SER A 10 36.36 10.49 -0.28
C SER A 10 35.14 10.52 -1.20
N GLU A 11 35.33 10.72 -2.51
CA GLU A 11 34.23 10.69 -3.49
C GLU A 11 33.47 9.34 -3.46
N ASP A 12 34.17 8.27 -3.10
CA ASP A 12 33.60 6.91 -2.99
C ASP A 12 32.92 6.65 -1.63
N ALA A 13 33.05 7.56 -0.66
CA ALA A 13 32.39 7.38 0.63
C ALA A 13 30.86 7.52 0.49
N THR A 14 30.13 6.59 1.10
CA THR A 14 28.67 6.64 1.15
C THR A 14 28.21 7.79 2.04
N ILE A 15 27.12 8.45 1.65
CA ILE A 15 26.47 9.44 2.50
C ILE A 15 25.89 8.70 3.72
N PRO A 16 26.26 9.07 4.95
CA PRO A 16 25.72 8.42 6.15
C PRO A 16 24.19 8.53 6.21
N CYS A 17 23.52 7.40 6.45
CA CYS A 17 22.08 7.38 6.65
C CYS A 17 21.73 7.95 8.04
N PRO A 18 20.90 9.00 8.14
CA PRO A 18 20.50 9.57 9.43
C PRO A 18 19.41 8.75 10.14
N TYR A 19 18.81 7.78 9.44
CA TYR A 19 17.68 6.96 9.91
C TYR A 19 18.18 5.74 10.67
N VAL A 20 18.69 5.96 11.88
CA VAL A 20 19.14 4.88 12.78
C VAL A 20 18.43 4.97 14.12
N GLU A 21 18.18 3.83 14.76
CA GLU A 21 17.52 3.80 16.06
C GLU A 21 18.27 4.65 17.09
N ASN A 22 17.50 5.35 17.93
CA ASN A 22 17.95 6.33 18.93
C ASN A 22 18.54 7.63 18.37
N ALA A 23 18.76 7.78 17.05
CA ALA A 23 19.14 9.08 16.51
C ALA A 23 18.02 10.10 16.69
N VAL A 24 18.42 11.35 16.86
CA VAL A 24 17.54 12.50 17.04
C VAL A 24 17.68 13.42 15.84
N ILE A 25 16.58 13.76 15.21
CA ILE A 25 16.54 14.72 14.10
C ILE A 25 15.52 15.81 14.37
N GLN A 26 15.78 16.99 13.79
CA GLN A 26 14.87 18.12 13.83
C GLN A 26 14.03 18.17 12.54
N LEU A 27 12.73 18.30 12.71
CA LEU A 27 11.74 18.37 11.63
C LEU A 27 10.98 19.68 11.71
N ASN A 28 10.75 20.33 10.56
CA ASN A 28 9.78 21.42 10.48
C ASN A 28 8.42 20.82 10.16
N PHE A 29 7.61 20.56 11.17
CA PHE A 29 6.30 19.93 11.08
C PHE A 29 5.18 20.96 10.91
N ARG A 30 4.29 20.75 9.94
CA ARG A 30 3.08 21.53 9.73
C ARG A 30 1.88 20.62 10.02
N PRO A 31 1.18 20.82 11.15
CA PRO A 31 -0.02 20.05 11.46
C PRO A 31 -1.09 20.22 10.39
N GLU A 32 -1.87 19.16 10.15
CA GLU A 32 -2.96 19.20 9.18
C GLU A 32 -4.01 20.25 9.60
N GLY A 33 -4.47 21.04 8.63
CA GLY A 33 -5.38 22.16 8.87
C GLY A 33 -4.75 23.40 9.53
N GLN A 34 -3.46 23.38 9.89
CA GLN A 34 -2.77 24.52 10.50
C GLN A 34 -1.90 25.29 9.47
N PRO A 35 -1.85 26.64 9.56
CA PRO A 35 -1.05 27.45 8.65
C PRO A 35 0.43 27.53 9.05
N THR A 36 0.77 27.28 10.32
CA THR A 36 2.11 27.48 10.87
C THR A 36 2.87 26.17 11.03
N SER A 37 4.18 26.22 10.78
CA SER A 37 5.09 25.11 11.04
C SER A 37 5.74 25.24 12.42
N LEU A 38 5.99 24.10 13.05
CA LEU A 38 6.64 23.92 14.34
C LEU A 38 7.94 23.16 14.15
N LYS A 39 8.98 23.53 14.89
CA LYS A 39 10.23 22.75 14.95
C LYS A 39 10.10 21.67 16.01
N LEU A 40 10.23 20.42 15.60
CA LEU A 40 10.12 19.26 16.48
C LEU A 40 11.39 18.42 16.42
N ASP A 41 11.96 18.16 17.58
CA ASP A 41 13.00 17.14 17.73
C ASP A 41 12.33 15.79 17.99
N VAL A 42 12.56 14.84 17.09
CA VAL A 42 12.04 13.48 17.18
C VAL A 42 13.19 12.49 17.34
N ARG A 43 12.98 11.46 18.14
CA ARG A 43 13.91 10.35 18.31
C ARG A 43 13.37 9.11 17.62
N PHE A 44 14.19 8.46 16.80
CA PHE A 44 13.87 7.17 16.19
C PHE A 44 13.78 6.08 17.26
N VAL A 45 12.64 5.42 17.34
CA VAL A 45 12.40 4.27 18.22
C VAL A 45 12.64 2.97 17.45
N LYS A 46 12.10 2.89 16.24
CA LYS A 46 12.23 1.73 15.34
C LYS A 46 12.29 2.24 13.91
N VAL A 47 13.26 1.76 13.14
CA VAL A 47 13.39 2.07 11.72
C VAL A 47 12.96 0.85 10.91
N PHE A 48 12.04 1.03 9.97
CA PHE A 48 11.58 -0.06 9.11
C PHE A 48 12.50 -0.18 7.90
N LYS A 49 12.55 -1.37 7.29
CA LYS A 49 13.21 -1.47 5.98
C LYS A 49 12.46 -0.56 4.99
N PRO A 50 13.17 0.17 4.11
CA PRO A 50 12.53 0.99 3.10
C PRO A 50 11.52 0.15 2.30
N PHE A 51 10.33 0.70 2.10
CA PHE A 51 9.28 0.10 1.26
C PHE A 51 8.88 1.08 0.16
N THR A 52 8.52 0.48 -0.98
CA THR A 52 8.32 0.94 -2.36
C THR A 52 8.92 2.29 -2.80
N MET A 53 8.77 3.40 -2.06
CA MET A 53 9.35 4.72 -2.38
C MET A 53 9.59 5.62 -1.14
N SER A 54 9.91 5.05 0.02
CA SER A 54 10.17 5.82 1.24
C SER A 54 10.94 5.06 2.32
N GLU A 55 11.55 5.82 3.22
CA GLU A 55 11.96 5.33 4.53
C GLU A 55 10.82 5.58 5.53
N ALA A 56 10.52 4.64 6.43
CA ALA A 56 9.56 4.86 7.50
C ALA A 56 10.16 4.51 8.86
N ALA A 57 9.79 5.26 9.89
CA ALA A 57 10.23 4.97 11.24
C ALA A 57 9.16 5.32 12.27
N VAL A 58 9.07 4.53 13.33
CA VAL A 58 8.37 4.91 14.57
C VAL A 58 9.27 5.88 15.32
N VAL A 59 8.71 7.01 15.70
CA VAL A 59 9.42 8.06 16.46
C VAL A 59 8.65 8.44 17.71
N GLU A 60 9.35 9.10 18.64
CA GLU A 60 8.72 9.81 19.74
C GLU A 60 9.32 11.20 19.93
N LEU A 61 8.54 12.10 20.53
CA LEU A 61 8.98 13.47 20.83
C LEU A 61 10.02 13.47 21.96
N VAL A 62 11.09 14.26 21.78
CA VAL A 62 12.07 14.50 22.84
C VAL A 62 11.39 15.23 24.02
N PRO A 63 11.57 14.80 25.29
CA PRO A 63 10.78 15.25 26.45
C PRO A 63 10.68 16.75 26.77
N GLY A 64 11.39 17.65 26.07
CA GLY A 64 11.32 19.11 26.28
C GLY A 64 10.26 19.86 25.47
N LEU A 65 9.70 19.25 24.41
CA LEU A 65 8.79 19.93 23.47
C LEU A 65 7.32 19.53 23.63
N ARG A 66 7.01 18.61 24.56
CA ARG A 66 5.66 18.06 24.76
C ARG A 66 4.58 19.12 25.03
N PRO A 67 4.79 20.17 25.85
CA PRO A 67 3.71 21.10 26.19
C PRO A 67 3.13 21.87 25.00
N VAL A 68 3.88 22.02 23.90
CA VAL A 68 3.46 22.79 22.71
C VAL A 68 2.60 21.95 21.75
N VAL A 69 2.75 20.62 21.80
CA VAL A 69 2.09 19.68 20.89
C VAL A 69 1.21 18.66 21.61
N GLU A 70 1.12 18.75 22.93
CA GLU A 70 0.22 17.98 23.78
C GLU A 70 -1.23 18.18 23.30
N GLY A 71 -1.82 17.09 22.78
CA GLY A 71 -3.17 17.06 22.20
C GLY A 71 -3.21 16.82 20.68
N PHE A 72 -2.11 17.05 19.96
CA PHE A 72 -2.06 16.86 18.49
C PHE A 72 -1.38 15.57 18.07
N LEU A 73 -0.29 15.20 18.75
CA LEU A 73 0.50 14.02 18.43
C LEU A 73 0.45 12.99 19.58
N PRO A 74 0.31 11.70 19.27
CA PRO A 74 0.45 10.64 20.26
C PRO A 74 1.91 10.53 20.75
N ARG A 75 2.13 9.72 21.81
CA ARG A 75 3.47 9.46 22.33
C ARG A 75 4.40 8.89 21.26
N GLN A 76 3.88 7.98 20.43
CA GLN A 76 4.59 7.36 19.32
C GLN A 76 3.76 7.51 18.05
N PHE A 77 4.43 7.85 16.96
CA PHE A 77 3.83 7.98 15.64
C PHE A 77 4.86 7.57 14.58
N VAL A 78 4.40 7.38 13.35
CA VAL A 78 5.25 7.07 12.20
C VAL A 78 5.60 8.35 11.46
N VAL A 79 6.86 8.44 11.02
CA VAL A 79 7.31 9.44 10.04
C VAL A 79 7.76 8.69 8.79
N LYS A 80 7.22 9.08 7.63
CA LYS A 80 7.62 8.57 6.31
C LYS A 80 8.45 9.64 5.60
N PHE A 81 9.65 9.30 5.13
CA PHE A 81 10.61 10.18 4.49
C PHE A 81 10.77 9.84 3.02
N SER A 82 10.63 10.86 2.17
CA SER A 82 10.86 10.76 0.73
C SER A 82 12.32 11.10 0.40
N ASP A 83 13.27 10.38 1.01
CA ASP A 83 14.71 10.60 0.87
C ASP A 83 15.41 9.69 -0.16
N LEU A 84 15.55 10.19 -1.37
CA LEU A 84 16.15 9.48 -2.51
C LEU A 84 17.60 9.02 -2.29
N ARG A 85 18.33 9.65 -1.38
CA ARG A 85 19.75 9.33 -1.14
C ARG A 85 19.94 7.94 -0.55
N HIS A 86 18.90 7.43 0.10
CA HIS A 86 18.92 6.15 0.81
C HIS A 86 17.91 5.15 0.23
N MET A 87 17.25 5.50 -0.88
CA MET A 87 16.35 4.59 -1.58
C MET A 87 17.05 3.84 -2.71
N ARG A 88 16.51 2.66 -3.00
CA ARG A 88 16.85 1.89 -4.20
C ARG A 88 16.16 2.51 -5.40
N ASN A 89 16.91 2.63 -6.50
CA ASN A 89 16.34 3.02 -7.77
C ASN A 89 15.94 1.76 -8.52
N GLU A 90 14.66 1.39 -8.44
CA GLU A 90 14.15 0.17 -9.07
C GLU A 90 13.81 0.33 -10.56
N LEU A 91 14.07 1.50 -11.17
CA LEU A 91 13.74 1.73 -12.57
C LEU A 91 14.50 0.75 -13.48
N PRO A 92 13.82 0.11 -14.46
CA PRO A 92 14.44 -0.87 -15.35
C PRO A 92 15.68 -0.35 -16.08
N CYS A 93 15.67 0.92 -16.51
CA CYS A 93 16.80 1.54 -17.21
C CYS A 93 18.07 1.64 -16.35
N MET A 94 17.94 1.68 -15.02
CA MET A 94 19.06 1.69 -14.08
C MET A 94 19.58 0.28 -13.80
N ARG A 95 18.71 -0.74 -13.82
CA ARG A 95 19.12 -2.15 -13.66
C ARG A 95 20.01 -2.64 -14.80
N ASP A 96 19.87 -2.08 -15.99
CA ASP A 96 20.66 -2.50 -17.15
C ASP A 96 21.96 -1.70 -17.32
N ASN A 97 21.94 -0.41 -17.00
CA ASN A 97 23.07 0.49 -17.28
C ASN A 97 23.88 0.93 -16.06
N ALA A 98 23.36 0.74 -14.83
CA ALA A 98 23.96 1.25 -13.61
C ALA A 98 23.59 0.39 -12.37
N ARG A 99 23.77 -0.94 -12.47
CA ARG A 99 23.42 -1.90 -11.39
C ARG A 99 23.95 -1.51 -10.02
N GLU A 100 25.21 -1.07 -9.96
CA GLU A 100 25.84 -0.66 -8.70
C GLU A 100 25.13 0.53 -8.05
N ARG A 101 24.57 1.45 -8.85
CA ARG A 101 23.79 2.59 -8.34
C ARG A 101 22.34 2.21 -8.01
N ALA A 102 21.73 1.29 -8.75
CA ALA A 102 20.33 0.88 -8.52
C ALA A 102 20.10 0.39 -7.08
N ASP A 103 21.08 -0.31 -6.51
CA ASP A 103 20.95 -0.96 -5.20
C ASP A 103 21.72 -0.27 -4.06
N ALA A 104 22.51 0.78 -4.34
CA ALA A 104 23.37 1.43 -3.36
C ALA A 104 22.90 2.85 -2.98
N PRO A 105 23.06 3.27 -1.71
CA PRO A 105 22.91 4.66 -1.31
C PRO A 105 23.83 5.60 -2.11
N TRP A 106 23.49 6.88 -2.12
CA TRP A 106 24.34 7.89 -2.76
C TRP A 106 25.71 7.96 -2.09
N THR A 107 26.76 8.10 -2.89
CA THR A 107 28.09 8.53 -2.43
C THR A 107 28.23 10.05 -2.55
N PHE A 108 29.24 10.62 -1.90
CA PHE A 108 29.56 12.05 -2.07
C PHE A 108 29.96 12.40 -3.51
N GLY A 109 30.64 11.50 -4.21
CA GLY A 109 30.99 11.64 -5.63
C GLY A 109 29.75 11.62 -6.52
N PHE A 110 28.84 10.66 -6.31
CA PHE A 110 27.59 10.60 -7.07
C PHE A 110 26.72 11.84 -6.87
N ARG A 111 26.62 12.31 -5.62
CA ARG A 111 25.95 13.57 -5.29
C ARG A 111 26.56 14.76 -6.03
N SER A 112 27.89 14.87 -6.04
CA SER A 112 28.58 15.96 -6.74
C SER A 112 28.35 15.90 -8.25
N PHE A 113 28.33 14.69 -8.81
CA PHE A 113 27.94 14.42 -10.20
C PHE A 113 26.50 14.88 -10.49
N PHE A 114 25.54 14.46 -9.67
CA PHE A 114 24.12 14.79 -9.83
C PHE A 114 23.88 16.31 -9.79
N LEU A 115 24.50 17.00 -8.83
CA LEU A 115 24.44 18.45 -8.70
C LEU A 115 25.09 19.19 -9.89
N SER A 116 26.19 18.65 -10.42
CA SER A 116 26.85 19.24 -11.59
C SER A 116 25.93 19.20 -12.81
N MET A 117 25.24 18.07 -13.03
CA MET A 117 24.27 17.91 -14.11
C MET A 117 23.07 18.85 -13.96
N LEU A 118 22.53 19.00 -12.74
CA LEU A 118 21.47 19.97 -12.44
C LEU A 118 21.86 21.42 -12.81
N ARG A 119 23.13 21.78 -12.59
CA ARG A 119 23.67 23.12 -12.91
C ARG A 119 24.01 23.31 -14.40
N GLY A 120 23.59 22.37 -15.27
CA GLY A 120 23.76 22.46 -16.71
C GLY A 120 25.09 21.93 -17.23
N PHE A 121 25.85 21.17 -16.44
CA PHE A 121 27.06 20.52 -16.92
C PHE A 121 26.74 19.48 -18.01
N GLN A 122 27.47 19.52 -19.11
CA GLN A 122 27.31 18.58 -20.21
C GLN A 122 28.26 17.39 -20.02
N GLY A 123 27.77 16.34 -19.33
CA GLY A 123 28.45 15.04 -19.28
C GLY A 123 28.41 14.31 -20.63
N ASP A 124 29.16 13.20 -20.72
CA ASP A 124 29.03 12.23 -21.81
C ASP A 124 27.60 11.63 -21.87
N HIS A 125 27.32 10.87 -22.93
CA HIS A 125 25.99 10.29 -23.14
C HIS A 125 25.53 9.39 -21.98
N LEU A 126 26.42 8.55 -21.45
CA LEU A 126 26.10 7.63 -20.37
C LEU A 126 25.75 8.38 -19.08
N ARG A 127 26.51 9.41 -18.74
CA ARG A 127 26.25 10.30 -17.60
C ARG A 127 24.90 11.00 -17.73
N ARG A 128 24.51 11.43 -18.93
CA ARG A 128 23.17 12.02 -19.14
C ARG A 128 22.05 11.01 -18.93
N LEU A 129 22.22 9.78 -19.38
CA LEU A 129 21.23 8.72 -19.18
C LEU A 129 21.05 8.38 -17.70
N ILE A 130 22.16 8.23 -16.95
CA ILE A 130 22.13 7.98 -15.51
C ILE A 130 21.42 9.13 -14.79
N TRP A 131 21.78 10.38 -15.11
CA TRP A 131 21.14 11.53 -14.50
C TRP A 131 19.64 11.64 -14.83
N ALA A 132 19.26 11.41 -16.09
CA ALA A 132 17.85 11.43 -16.49
C ALA A 132 17.03 10.38 -15.74
N ALA A 133 17.54 9.15 -15.62
CA ALA A 133 16.88 8.09 -14.87
C ALA A 133 16.75 8.42 -13.37
N GLU A 134 17.71 9.12 -12.78
CA GLU A 134 17.63 9.59 -11.39
C GLU A 134 16.65 10.75 -11.22
N MET A 135 16.55 11.64 -12.21
CA MET A 135 15.52 12.67 -12.22
C MET A 135 14.13 12.06 -12.34
N ASP A 136 13.93 11.08 -13.23
CA ASP A 136 12.67 10.35 -13.35
C ASP A 136 12.31 9.68 -12.01
N HIS A 137 13.29 9.06 -11.34
CA HIS A 137 13.11 8.46 -10.02
C HIS A 137 12.78 9.52 -8.94
N TRP A 138 13.46 10.68 -8.97
CA TRP A 138 13.17 11.80 -8.07
C TRP A 138 11.73 12.30 -8.26
N GLU A 139 11.32 12.54 -9.51
CA GLU A 139 9.97 12.98 -9.86
C GLU A 139 8.93 11.97 -9.38
N GLU A 140 9.20 10.67 -9.54
CA GLU A 140 8.29 9.62 -9.08
C GLU A 140 8.19 9.54 -7.55
N VAL A 141 9.30 9.63 -6.81
CA VAL A 141 9.27 9.64 -5.32
C VAL A 141 8.49 10.84 -4.79
N ILE A 142 8.73 12.03 -5.35
CA ILE A 142 8.02 13.25 -4.97
C ILE A 142 6.55 13.19 -5.40
N GLY A 143 6.28 12.61 -6.57
CA GLY A 143 4.94 12.31 -7.05
C GLY A 143 4.17 11.39 -6.11
N CYS A 144 4.78 10.28 -5.67
CA CYS A 144 4.24 9.37 -4.68
C CYS A 144 3.91 10.08 -3.37
N HIS A 145 4.84 10.90 -2.86
CA HIS A 145 4.63 11.69 -1.65
C HIS A 145 3.38 12.58 -1.76
N HIS A 146 3.26 13.34 -2.85
CA HIS A 146 2.11 14.23 -3.05
C HIS A 146 0.79 13.47 -3.20
N ARG A 147 0.79 12.35 -3.94
CA ARG A 147 -0.39 11.50 -4.13
C ARG A 147 -0.85 10.90 -2.80
N GLU A 148 0.09 10.42 -1.99
CA GLU A 148 -0.20 9.83 -0.69
C GLU A 148 -0.79 10.86 0.28
N VAL A 149 -0.18 12.05 0.37
CA VAL A 149 -0.72 13.15 1.17
C VAL A 149 -2.13 13.55 0.71
N ALA A 150 -2.37 13.61 -0.61
CA ALA A 150 -3.69 13.91 -1.16
C ALA A 150 -4.72 12.79 -0.85
N ALA A 151 -4.30 11.52 -0.90
CA ALA A 151 -5.14 10.38 -0.56
C ALA A 151 -5.56 10.41 0.91
N TYR A 152 -4.61 10.62 1.84
CA TYR A 152 -4.95 10.74 3.27
C TYR A 152 -5.94 11.87 3.52
N ARG A 153 -5.77 13.02 2.88
CA ARG A 153 -6.73 14.15 2.99
C ARG A 153 -8.12 13.78 2.46
N ALA A 154 -8.20 13.10 1.32
CA ALA A 154 -9.48 12.65 0.75
C ALA A 154 -10.16 11.57 1.61
N LEU A 155 -9.36 10.79 2.34
CA LEU A 155 -9.81 9.70 3.21
C LEU A 155 -9.96 10.09 4.68
N GLU A 156 -10.04 11.39 5.00
CA GLU A 156 -10.22 11.89 6.36
C GLU A 156 -11.32 11.15 7.16
N PRO A 157 -12.50 10.81 6.60
CA PRO A 157 -13.55 10.11 7.35
C PRO A 157 -13.18 8.70 7.82
N LEU A 158 -12.15 8.08 7.23
CA LEU A 158 -11.71 6.71 7.52
C LEU A 158 -10.52 6.65 8.49
N GLN A 159 -9.88 7.80 8.75
CA GLN A 159 -8.67 7.90 9.56
C GLN A 159 -8.90 7.48 11.01
N GLY A 160 -7.93 6.75 11.57
CA GLY A 160 -7.99 6.21 12.94
C GLY A 160 -8.90 5.00 13.09
N ARG A 161 -9.51 4.52 12.00
CA ARG A 161 -10.37 3.33 11.98
C ARG A 161 -9.89 2.36 10.91
N SER A 162 -10.13 2.68 9.65
CA SER A 162 -9.83 1.79 8.53
C SER A 162 -8.51 2.11 7.83
N ILE A 163 -7.97 3.31 8.07
CA ILE A 163 -6.63 3.73 7.66
C ILE A 163 -5.97 4.49 8.81
N PRO A 164 -4.63 4.63 8.83
CA PRO A 164 -3.93 5.41 9.85
C PRO A 164 -4.36 6.88 9.85
N LYS A 165 -4.40 7.50 11.04
CA LYS A 165 -4.59 8.94 11.14
C LYS A 165 -3.40 9.71 10.56
N PHE A 166 -3.67 10.72 9.73
CA PHE A 166 -2.70 11.63 9.17
C PHE A 166 -2.60 12.88 10.04
N PHE A 167 -1.42 13.18 10.57
CA PHE A 167 -1.22 14.31 11.47
C PHE A 167 -0.77 15.58 10.77
N GLY A 168 -0.17 15.46 9.58
CA GLY A 168 0.32 16.58 8.79
C GLY A 168 1.63 16.27 8.06
N THR A 169 2.14 17.27 7.36
CA THR A 169 3.38 17.18 6.58
C THR A 169 4.56 17.74 7.36
N ALA A 170 5.78 17.34 7.03
CA ALA A 170 6.99 17.89 7.59
C ALA A 170 8.09 18.00 6.53
N THR A 171 9.13 18.77 6.85
CA THR A 171 10.38 18.77 6.08
C THR A 171 11.54 18.49 7.01
N TYR A 172 12.38 17.53 6.65
CA TYR A 172 13.67 17.30 7.29
C TYR A 172 14.75 18.10 6.54
N VAL A 173 15.59 18.80 7.29
CA VAL A 173 16.78 19.49 6.76
C VAL A 173 18.00 18.74 7.27
N PRO A 174 18.66 17.94 6.43
CA PRO A 174 19.87 17.23 6.82
C PRO A 174 20.94 18.21 7.33
N PRO A 175 21.73 17.86 8.37
CA PRO A 175 22.88 18.65 8.77
C PRO A 175 23.75 18.99 7.55
N GLN A 176 24.23 20.23 7.48
CA GLN A 176 24.92 20.78 6.31
C GLN A 176 26.20 20.00 5.98
N ASN A 177 26.10 18.96 5.17
CA ASN A 177 27.22 18.39 4.40
C ASN A 177 27.28 19.02 3.00
N GLY A 178 27.12 20.35 2.93
CA GLY A 178 27.24 21.14 1.70
C GLY A 178 26.06 21.05 0.71
N MET A 179 24.82 20.82 1.19
CA MET A 179 23.60 20.82 0.35
C MET A 179 23.20 22.24 -0.06
N ASP A 180 23.99 22.84 -0.95
CA ASP A 180 23.76 24.19 -1.46
C ASP A 180 22.67 24.26 -2.55
N ASP A 181 22.04 23.13 -2.89
CA ASP A 181 20.99 23.07 -3.90
C ASP A 181 19.61 22.93 -3.26
N ALA A 182 18.71 23.84 -3.61
CA ALA A 182 17.36 23.91 -3.06
C ALA A 182 16.59 22.59 -3.24
N LEU A 183 16.80 21.87 -4.34
CA LEU A 183 16.08 20.65 -4.68
C LEU A 183 16.39 19.48 -3.74
N LEU A 184 17.59 19.45 -3.16
CA LEU A 184 18.06 18.41 -2.24
C LEU A 184 18.24 18.91 -0.81
N SER A 185 18.04 20.21 -0.58
CA SER A 185 18.22 20.84 0.74
C SER A 185 17.20 20.37 1.78
N THR A 186 16.07 19.82 1.33
CA THR A 186 14.99 19.34 2.19
C THR A 186 14.51 17.98 1.74
N VAL A 187 14.19 17.13 2.70
CA VAL A 187 13.50 15.86 2.48
C VAL A 187 12.04 16.03 2.89
N PRO A 188 11.07 15.88 1.96
CA PRO A 188 9.66 15.87 2.33
C PRO A 188 9.35 14.64 3.16
N CYS A 189 8.55 14.84 4.21
CA CYS A 189 8.07 13.77 5.06
C CYS A 189 6.66 14.06 5.56
N PHE A 190 6.02 13.09 6.18
CA PHE A 190 4.73 13.29 6.83
C PHE A 190 4.55 12.39 8.03
N PHE A 191 3.66 12.80 8.93
CA PHE A 191 3.43 12.16 10.22
C PHE A 191 2.10 11.43 10.16
N MET A 192 2.09 10.18 10.63
CA MET A 192 0.90 9.34 10.65
C MET A 192 0.85 8.47 11.91
N GLU A 193 -0.32 7.95 12.22
CA GLU A 193 -0.56 7.04 13.34
C GLU A 193 0.34 5.80 13.24
N TYR A 194 0.94 5.43 14.37
CA TYR A 194 1.54 4.12 14.52
C TYR A 194 0.44 3.11 14.86
N VAL A 195 0.21 2.17 13.95
CA VAL A 195 -0.79 1.11 14.12
C VAL A 195 -0.11 -0.10 14.73
N GLU A 196 -0.50 -0.45 15.95
CA GLU A 196 -0.04 -1.67 16.61
C GLU A 196 -0.81 -2.88 16.06
N GLY A 197 -0.14 -3.66 15.22
CA GLY A 197 -0.73 -4.80 14.54
C GLY A 197 0.33 -5.59 13.77
N ALA A 198 -0.15 -6.55 13.00
CA ALA A 198 0.67 -7.35 12.09
C ALA A 198 0.06 -7.37 10.70
N SER A 199 0.90 -7.51 9.69
CA SER A 199 0.47 -7.59 8.30
C SER A 199 -0.15 -8.95 7.97
N LEU A 200 -0.98 -9.03 6.92
CA LEU A 200 -1.63 -10.30 6.55
C LEU A 200 -0.63 -11.42 6.21
N GLU A 201 0.58 -11.08 5.74
CA GLU A 201 1.62 -12.06 5.42
C GLU A 201 2.23 -12.74 6.65
N GLU A 202 2.06 -12.16 7.84
CA GLU A 202 2.57 -12.72 9.10
C GLU A 202 1.63 -13.76 9.73
N PHE A 203 0.43 -13.91 9.18
CA PHE A 203 -0.59 -14.82 9.69
C PHE A 203 -0.65 -16.12 8.89
N GLU A 204 -0.64 -17.23 9.61
CA GLU A 204 -0.89 -18.56 9.06
C GLU A 204 -2.32 -19.01 9.40
N LEU A 205 -3.02 -19.57 8.40
CA LEU A 205 -4.31 -20.19 8.60
C LEU A 205 -4.14 -21.53 9.32
N VAL A 206 -4.92 -21.74 10.38
CA VAL A 206 -4.91 -22.98 11.14
C VAL A 206 -6.30 -23.61 11.23
N ASN A 207 -6.33 -24.93 11.01
CA ASN A 207 -7.51 -25.77 11.22
C ASN A 207 -7.70 -26.01 12.73
N GLY A 208 -8.19 -25.00 13.44
CA GLY A 208 -8.58 -25.09 14.86
C GLY A 208 -7.67 -24.32 15.83
N PRO A 209 -8.11 -24.16 17.10
CA PRO A 209 -7.38 -23.41 18.10
C PRO A 209 -6.13 -24.18 18.55
N GLY A 210 -4.98 -23.53 18.46
CA GLY A 210 -3.72 -24.03 19.01
C GLY A 210 -2.60 -23.03 18.78
N THR A 211 -1.67 -22.92 19.71
CA THR A 211 -0.44 -22.14 19.54
C THR A 211 0.65 -22.99 18.91
N ASP A 212 1.36 -22.42 17.94
CA ASP A 212 2.66 -22.97 17.54
C ASP A 212 3.70 -22.53 18.58
N PRO A 213 4.62 -23.39 19.00
CA PRO A 213 5.87 -22.94 19.62
C PRO A 213 6.73 -22.01 18.71
N SER A 214 6.45 -21.90 17.41
CA SER A 214 7.21 -21.06 16.46
C SER A 214 7.02 -19.54 16.60
N GLY A 215 5.97 -19.09 17.29
CA GLY A 215 5.65 -17.66 17.42
C GLY A 215 4.96 -17.04 16.20
N ALA A 216 4.58 -17.83 15.20
CA ALA A 216 3.75 -17.37 14.08
C ALA A 216 2.35 -16.96 14.55
N LEU A 217 1.82 -15.87 14.00
CA LEU A 217 0.45 -15.44 14.28
C LEU A 217 -0.52 -16.39 13.56
N ARG A 218 -1.55 -16.83 14.27
CA ARG A 218 -2.48 -17.83 13.77
C ARG A 218 -3.88 -17.26 13.69
N LEU A 219 -4.54 -17.53 12.58
CA LEU A 219 -5.92 -17.12 12.34
C LEU A 219 -6.75 -18.37 12.03
N THR A 220 -7.90 -18.53 12.69
CA THR A 220 -8.82 -19.62 12.32
C THR A 220 -9.48 -19.30 10.99
N ASP A 221 -9.95 -20.32 10.26
CA ASP A 221 -10.68 -20.11 9.01
C ASP A 221 -11.89 -19.18 9.18
N GLU A 222 -12.57 -19.25 10.34
CA GLU A 222 -13.70 -18.38 10.64
C GLU A 222 -13.27 -16.93 10.84
N ASP A 223 -12.20 -16.70 11.62
CA ASP A 223 -11.65 -15.36 11.83
C ASP A 223 -11.13 -14.75 10.53
N ALA A 224 -10.45 -15.55 9.70
CA ALA A 224 -9.98 -15.15 8.38
C ALA A 224 -11.13 -14.75 7.46
N LEU A 225 -12.23 -15.50 7.47
CA LEU A 225 -13.43 -15.17 6.72
C LEU A 225 -14.02 -13.84 7.20
N ARG A 226 -14.14 -13.62 8.51
CA ARG A 226 -14.65 -12.36 9.07
C ARG A 226 -13.72 -11.18 8.76
N ALA A 227 -12.42 -11.34 8.90
CA ALA A 227 -11.42 -10.34 8.54
C ALA A 227 -11.48 -10.00 7.04
N SER A 228 -11.63 -11.01 6.18
CA SER A 228 -11.74 -10.83 4.73
C SER A 228 -12.97 -9.98 4.35
N HIS A 229 -14.10 -10.17 5.04
CA HIS A 229 -15.27 -9.31 4.90
C HIS A 229 -14.97 -7.85 5.29
N ALA A 230 -14.35 -7.64 6.45
CA ALA A 230 -14.00 -6.31 6.92
C ALA A 230 -13.03 -5.59 5.97
N ILE A 231 -12.02 -6.29 5.44
CA ILE A 231 -11.04 -5.75 4.49
C ILE A 231 -11.74 -5.30 3.19
N ILE A 232 -12.69 -6.08 2.68
CA ILE A 232 -13.49 -5.71 1.50
C ILE A 232 -14.31 -4.44 1.77
N GLU A 233 -14.91 -4.30 2.96
CA GLU A 233 -15.65 -3.10 3.34
C GLU A 233 -14.74 -1.86 3.46
N VAL A 234 -13.51 -2.01 3.95
CA VAL A 234 -12.50 -0.93 3.94
C VAL A 234 -12.20 -0.49 2.52
N ALA A 235 -11.90 -1.43 1.62
CA ALA A 235 -11.62 -1.13 0.22
C ALA A 235 -12.79 -0.45 -0.50
N ARG A 236 -14.03 -0.88 -0.20
CA ARG A 236 -15.25 -0.21 -0.68
C ARG A 236 -15.36 1.22 -0.18
N SER A 237 -15.05 1.45 1.10
CA SER A 237 -15.11 2.77 1.71
C SER A 237 -14.09 3.72 1.09
N VAL A 238 -12.85 3.25 0.88
CA VAL A 238 -11.79 4.00 0.18
C VAL A 238 -12.25 4.40 -1.24
N ARG A 239 -12.76 3.43 -2.02
CA ARG A 239 -13.30 3.69 -3.35
C ARG A 239 -14.47 4.68 -3.34
N ASN A 240 -15.40 4.55 -2.40
CA ASN A 240 -16.59 5.40 -2.34
C ASN A 240 -16.24 6.87 -2.07
N LEU A 241 -15.06 7.14 -1.51
CA LEU A 241 -14.47 8.47 -1.36
C LEU A 241 -13.65 8.91 -2.59
N GLY A 242 -13.69 8.17 -3.70
CA GLY A 242 -13.04 8.51 -4.96
C GLY A 242 -11.54 8.21 -5.01
N VAL A 243 -11.03 7.42 -4.06
CA VAL A 243 -9.61 7.07 -3.98
C VAL A 243 -9.40 5.60 -4.38
N SER A 244 -8.36 5.33 -5.16
CA SER A 244 -7.78 3.98 -5.32
C SER A 244 -6.40 3.95 -4.70
N ASN A 245 -6.05 2.92 -3.94
CA ASN A 245 -4.73 2.68 -3.37
C ASN A 245 -3.70 2.27 -4.46
N ASN A 246 -4.09 1.41 -5.42
CA ASN A 246 -3.23 0.84 -6.48
C ASN A 246 -2.00 0.03 -6.03
N ASP A 247 -1.84 -0.25 -4.73
CA ASP A 247 -0.77 -1.09 -4.19
C ASP A 247 -1.31 -2.09 -3.15
N ILE A 248 -2.38 -2.79 -3.55
CA ILE A 248 -3.04 -3.79 -2.72
C ILE A 248 -2.12 -5.01 -2.56
N ALA A 249 -1.52 -5.15 -1.39
CA ALA A 249 -0.64 -6.25 -1.02
C ALA A 249 -0.86 -6.73 0.41
N ALA A 250 -0.45 -7.96 0.71
CA ALA A 250 -0.60 -8.56 2.05
C ALA A 250 0.12 -7.75 3.15
N TYR A 251 1.28 -7.18 2.82
CA TYR A 251 2.07 -6.32 3.72
C TYR A 251 1.49 -4.91 3.91
N ASN A 252 0.57 -4.47 3.02
CA ASN A 252 -0.08 -3.15 3.09
C ASN A 252 -1.46 -3.20 3.78
N ILE A 253 -1.82 -4.32 4.39
CA ILE A 253 -3.03 -4.47 5.18
C ILE A 253 -2.63 -5.06 6.54
N LEU A 254 -2.90 -4.32 7.60
CA LEU A 254 -2.62 -4.73 8.98
C LEU A 254 -3.89 -5.21 9.65
N LEU A 255 -3.78 -6.18 10.55
CA LEU A 255 -4.80 -6.48 11.56
C LEU A 255 -4.30 -5.95 12.91
N ARG A 256 -5.11 -5.16 13.61
CA ARG A 256 -4.73 -4.64 14.93
C ARG A 256 -4.58 -5.77 15.95
N ASN A 257 -3.59 -5.67 16.84
CA ASN A 257 -3.32 -6.70 17.85
C ASN A 257 -4.50 -6.90 18.83
N LEU A 258 -5.29 -5.85 19.07
CA LEU A 258 -6.42 -5.88 20.00
C LEU A 258 -7.68 -6.52 19.41
N ASP A 259 -7.83 -6.51 18.09
CA ASP A 259 -8.97 -7.09 17.39
C ASP A 259 -8.55 -7.54 15.98
N PRO A 260 -8.39 -8.85 15.74
CA PRO A 260 -8.01 -9.37 14.42
C PRO A 260 -9.08 -9.16 13.34
N LEU A 261 -10.25 -8.59 13.69
CA LEU A 261 -11.32 -8.23 12.76
C LEU A 261 -11.32 -6.74 12.40
N ASP A 262 -10.33 -5.97 12.85
CA ASP A 262 -10.23 -4.54 12.62
C ASP A 262 -9.06 -4.22 11.67
N PRO A 263 -9.26 -4.37 10.34
CA PRO A 263 -8.21 -4.20 9.36
C PRO A 263 -7.90 -2.72 9.11
N VAL A 264 -6.62 -2.46 8.87
CA VAL A 264 -6.09 -1.14 8.53
C VAL A 264 -5.34 -1.22 7.22
N MET A 265 -5.83 -0.50 6.21
CA MET A 265 -5.12 -0.34 4.95
C MET A 265 -4.08 0.78 5.10
N ILE A 266 -2.84 0.50 4.72
CA ILE A 266 -1.72 1.44 4.77
C ILE A 266 -1.15 1.66 3.36
N ASP A 267 -0.13 2.54 3.30
CA ASP A 267 0.65 2.88 2.11
C ASP A 267 -0.18 3.32 0.89
N PHE A 268 -0.34 4.64 0.74
CA PHE A 268 -1.08 5.23 -0.38
C PHE A 268 -0.14 5.92 -1.38
N GLY A 269 1.12 5.48 -1.47
CA GLY A 269 2.13 6.03 -2.39
C GLY A 269 1.73 6.02 -3.87
N TYR A 270 1.01 4.97 -4.29
CA TYR A 270 0.49 4.83 -5.66
C TYR A 270 -0.96 5.26 -5.84
N ALA A 271 -1.52 5.93 -4.83
CA ALA A 271 -2.93 6.23 -4.85
C ALA A 271 -3.30 7.22 -5.97
N LYS A 272 -4.53 7.08 -6.48
CA LYS A 272 -5.15 8.03 -7.40
C LYS A 272 -6.45 8.55 -6.78
N THR A 273 -6.70 9.84 -6.96
CA THR A 273 -7.87 10.55 -6.42
C THR A 273 -8.81 11.06 -7.52
N ASP A 274 -8.66 10.52 -8.74
CA ASP A 274 -9.39 10.94 -9.94
C ASP A 274 -10.77 10.28 -10.09
N GLY A 275 -11.24 9.55 -9.08
CA GLY A 275 -12.55 8.89 -9.09
C GLY A 275 -12.64 7.66 -10.02
N GLY A 276 -11.54 7.22 -10.62
CA GLY A 276 -11.48 6.05 -11.50
C GLY A 276 -11.36 4.69 -10.81
N ALA A 277 -11.46 4.66 -9.47
CA ALA A 277 -11.05 3.59 -8.55
C ALA A 277 -11.86 2.26 -8.61
N ARG A 278 -11.96 1.64 -9.78
CA ARG A 278 -12.70 0.37 -9.93
C ARG A 278 -11.91 -0.85 -9.45
N GLN A 279 -10.58 -0.79 -9.41
CA GLN A 279 -9.73 -1.98 -9.39
C GLN A 279 -9.48 -2.55 -7.97
N ASP A 280 -9.33 -1.68 -6.96
CA ASP A 280 -8.91 -2.10 -5.62
C ASP A 280 -9.75 -3.22 -5.00
N VAL A 281 -11.08 -3.17 -5.11
CA VAL A 281 -11.93 -4.18 -4.47
C VAL A 281 -11.78 -5.55 -5.16
N CYS A 282 -11.49 -5.56 -6.47
CA CYS A 282 -11.17 -6.79 -7.19
C CYS A 282 -9.78 -7.30 -6.80
N ASP A 283 -8.79 -6.40 -6.71
CA ASP A 283 -7.42 -6.74 -6.31
C ASP A 283 -7.39 -7.31 -4.87
N VAL A 284 -8.14 -6.71 -3.94
CA VAL A 284 -8.32 -7.20 -2.57
C VAL A 284 -8.91 -8.62 -2.56
N ARG A 285 -9.93 -8.90 -3.39
CA ARG A 285 -10.47 -10.26 -3.49
C ARG A 285 -9.45 -11.24 -4.05
N GLY A 286 -8.67 -10.83 -5.06
CA GLY A 286 -7.59 -11.64 -5.61
C GLY A 286 -6.51 -11.97 -4.58
N LEU A 287 -6.13 -10.97 -3.78
CA LEU A 287 -5.21 -11.11 -2.66
C LEU A 287 -5.75 -12.10 -1.62
N LEU A 288 -6.96 -11.89 -1.12
CA LEU A 288 -7.59 -12.74 -0.11
C LEU A 288 -7.79 -14.18 -0.59
N ALA A 289 -8.06 -14.39 -1.89
CA ALA A 289 -8.12 -15.71 -2.49
C ALA A 289 -6.74 -16.39 -2.54
N THR A 290 -5.70 -15.62 -2.87
CA THR A 290 -4.30 -16.11 -2.88
C THR A 290 -3.85 -16.54 -1.48
N LEU A 291 -4.23 -15.76 -0.45
CA LEU A 291 -3.98 -16.09 0.95
C LEU A 291 -4.87 -17.24 1.47
N LYS A 292 -5.88 -17.66 0.71
CA LYS A 292 -6.93 -18.62 1.11
C LYS A 292 -7.81 -18.16 2.29
N TRP A 293 -7.78 -16.87 2.61
CA TRP A 293 -8.63 -16.27 3.66
C TRP A 293 -10.09 -16.15 3.23
N SER A 294 -10.32 -16.17 1.91
CA SER A 294 -11.66 -16.25 1.38
C SER A 294 -11.73 -17.07 0.11
N LEU A 295 -12.84 -17.79 -0.04
CA LEU A 295 -13.26 -18.35 -1.30
C LEU A 295 -14.21 -17.34 -1.97
N SER A 296 -13.68 -16.38 -2.72
CA SER A 296 -14.51 -15.49 -3.53
C SER A 296 -14.85 -16.20 -4.84
N SER A 297 -16.08 -16.70 -5.00
CA SER A 297 -16.51 -17.27 -6.29
C SER A 297 -16.79 -16.13 -7.28
N PRO A 298 -16.08 -16.04 -8.43
CA PRO A 298 -16.35 -15.04 -9.46
C PRO A 298 -17.70 -15.26 -10.16
N TYR A 299 -18.40 -16.36 -9.82
CA TYR A 299 -19.64 -16.77 -10.46
C TYR A 299 -20.88 -16.57 -9.60
N ARG A 300 -20.76 -15.95 -8.42
CA ARG A 300 -21.85 -15.84 -7.44
C ARG A 300 -23.12 -15.22 -8.01
N ALA A 301 -23.03 -14.04 -8.63
CA ALA A 301 -24.19 -13.34 -9.17
C ALA A 301 -24.98 -14.20 -10.17
N ARG A 302 -24.26 -15.02 -10.94
CA ARG A 302 -24.83 -15.93 -11.93
C ARG A 302 -25.34 -17.23 -11.31
N SER A 303 -24.76 -17.69 -10.20
CA SER A 303 -25.18 -18.92 -9.51
C SER A 303 -26.34 -18.72 -8.54
N GLU A 304 -26.63 -17.49 -8.12
CA GLU A 304 -27.75 -17.18 -7.22
C GLU A 304 -28.99 -16.67 -7.95
N THR A 305 -28.84 -16.12 -9.17
CA THR A 305 -29.96 -15.58 -9.96
C THR A 305 -30.20 -16.41 -11.22
N PRO A 306 -31.33 -17.14 -11.34
CA PRO A 306 -31.63 -17.90 -12.55
C PRO A 306 -31.91 -16.96 -13.72
N ASN A 307 -31.48 -17.35 -14.92
CA ASN A 307 -31.97 -16.74 -16.14
C ASN A 307 -33.49 -17.02 -16.27
N PRO A 308 -34.33 -16.03 -16.59
CA PRO A 308 -35.79 -16.23 -16.64
C PRO A 308 -36.23 -17.24 -17.70
N LEU A 309 -35.44 -17.44 -18.77
CA LEU A 309 -35.77 -18.34 -19.88
C LEU A 309 -35.12 -19.72 -19.72
N THR A 310 -33.91 -19.78 -19.17
CA THR A 310 -33.09 -21.02 -19.18
C THR A 310 -32.70 -21.51 -17.79
N GLY A 311 -33.13 -20.83 -16.72
CA GLY A 311 -32.76 -21.15 -15.35
C GLY A 311 -31.25 -21.01 -15.13
N PHE A 312 -30.65 -22.02 -14.53
CA PHE A 312 -29.21 -22.07 -14.24
C PHE A 312 -28.38 -22.78 -15.33
N LYS A 313 -28.94 -22.99 -16.53
CA LYS A 313 -28.29 -23.74 -17.62
C LYS A 313 -26.86 -23.26 -17.93
N PHE A 314 -26.67 -21.95 -18.05
CA PHE A 314 -25.34 -21.38 -18.29
C PHE A 314 -24.36 -21.71 -17.15
N MET A 315 -24.80 -21.53 -15.90
CA MET A 315 -23.96 -21.78 -14.73
C MET A 315 -23.64 -23.25 -14.53
N ASN A 316 -24.62 -24.13 -14.70
CA ASN A 316 -24.41 -25.57 -14.65
C ASN A 316 -23.33 -25.95 -15.67
N ASN A 317 -23.47 -25.52 -16.93
CA ASN A 317 -22.49 -25.81 -17.98
C ASN A 317 -21.11 -25.21 -17.70
N LEU A 318 -21.05 -23.98 -17.18
CA LEU A 318 -19.79 -23.31 -16.85
C LEU A 318 -19.01 -24.07 -15.77
N LEU A 319 -19.70 -24.59 -14.76
CA LEU A 319 -19.09 -25.37 -13.69
C LEU A 319 -18.71 -26.77 -14.13
N GLU A 320 -19.42 -27.37 -15.10
CA GLU A 320 -18.99 -28.64 -15.72
C GLU A 320 -17.68 -28.50 -16.49
N ILE A 321 -17.47 -27.38 -17.20
CA ILE A 321 -16.23 -27.15 -17.95
C ILE A 321 -15.07 -26.65 -17.08
N ALA A 322 -15.35 -26.30 -15.81
CA ALA A 322 -14.36 -25.81 -14.85
C ALA A 322 -14.44 -26.61 -13.53
N PRO A 323 -14.13 -27.93 -13.54
CA PRO A 323 -14.32 -28.81 -12.40
C PRO A 323 -13.54 -28.37 -11.15
N SER A 324 -12.34 -27.79 -11.33
CA SER A 324 -11.56 -27.24 -10.21
C SER A 324 -12.27 -26.07 -9.51
N HIS A 325 -12.95 -25.19 -10.24
CA HIS A 325 -13.75 -24.11 -9.65
C HIS A 325 -15.02 -24.67 -8.99
N ARG A 326 -15.68 -25.62 -9.65
CA ARG A 326 -16.85 -26.29 -9.09
C ARG A 326 -16.52 -26.91 -7.74
N GLU A 327 -15.48 -27.72 -7.67
CA GLU A 327 -15.04 -28.41 -6.46
C GLU A 327 -14.55 -27.46 -5.38
N ALA A 328 -13.92 -26.34 -5.75
CA ALA A 328 -13.48 -25.34 -4.78
C ALA A 328 -14.67 -24.60 -4.13
N PHE A 329 -15.65 -24.15 -4.93
CA PHE A 329 -16.63 -23.14 -4.50
C PHE A 329 -18.06 -23.65 -4.31
N PHE A 330 -18.41 -24.83 -4.82
CA PHE A 330 -19.81 -25.26 -4.89
C PHE A 330 -20.02 -26.65 -4.28
N ASP A 331 -21.20 -26.84 -3.68
CA ASP A 331 -21.76 -28.13 -3.31
C ASP A 331 -22.83 -28.51 -4.33
N GLU A 332 -22.96 -29.82 -4.60
CA GLU A 332 -24.04 -30.34 -5.44
C GLU A 332 -25.41 -30.18 -4.75
N ILE A 333 -26.44 -29.87 -5.54
CA ILE A 333 -27.83 -29.83 -5.10
C ILE A 333 -28.49 -31.16 -5.52
N PRO A 334 -29.11 -31.91 -4.57
CA PRO A 334 -29.77 -33.18 -4.88
C PRO A 334 -30.80 -33.07 -6.01
N GLU A 335 -30.90 -34.14 -6.83
CA GLU A 335 -31.56 -34.17 -8.14
C GLU A 335 -33.10 -34.11 -8.11
N GLU A 336 -33.72 -33.80 -6.97
CA GLU A 336 -35.16 -33.98 -6.74
C GLU A 336 -36.09 -32.97 -7.45
N LEU A 337 -35.53 -31.98 -8.17
CA LEU A 337 -36.28 -30.88 -8.79
C LEU A 337 -36.06 -30.76 -10.31
N ARG A 338 -36.29 -31.83 -11.10
CA ARG A 338 -36.26 -31.76 -12.57
C ARG A 338 -37.65 -31.53 -13.16
N GLY A 339 -37.88 -30.33 -13.71
CA GLY A 339 -39.04 -30.00 -14.54
C GLY A 339 -38.63 -29.31 -15.86
N ILE A 340 -39.28 -29.74 -16.96
CA ILE A 340 -39.43 -29.17 -18.32
C ILE A 340 -38.15 -28.68 -19.07
N HIS A 341 -37.99 -29.18 -20.30
CA HIS A 341 -36.79 -29.22 -21.15
C HIS A 341 -35.97 -27.94 -21.43
N THR A 342 -36.47 -26.74 -21.13
CA THR A 342 -35.73 -25.48 -21.42
C THR A 342 -35.18 -24.79 -20.18
N TRP A 343 -35.81 -24.97 -19.02
CA TRP A 343 -35.41 -24.34 -17.77
C TRP A 343 -34.65 -25.35 -16.91
N GLN A 344 -33.40 -25.05 -16.53
CA GLN A 344 -32.60 -25.96 -15.71
C GLN A 344 -32.56 -25.47 -14.25
N PRO A 345 -32.86 -26.33 -13.26
CA PRO A 345 -32.64 -26.01 -11.85
C PRO A 345 -31.14 -25.82 -11.60
N ALA A 346 -30.80 -25.14 -10.50
CA ALA A 346 -29.42 -25.09 -10.03
C ALA A 346 -28.99 -26.52 -9.68
N ARG A 347 -27.84 -26.95 -10.20
CA ARG A 347 -27.18 -28.19 -9.77
C ARG A 347 -26.14 -27.94 -8.68
N TRP A 348 -25.78 -26.68 -8.49
CA TRP A 348 -24.66 -26.25 -7.68
C TRP A 348 -25.10 -25.11 -6.78
N LYS A 349 -24.84 -25.20 -5.49
CA LYS A 349 -25.00 -24.12 -4.52
C LYS A 349 -23.63 -23.69 -4.02
N LEU A 350 -23.43 -22.42 -3.71
CA LEU A 350 -22.17 -21.97 -3.12
C LEU A 350 -21.97 -22.60 -1.74
N LYS A 351 -20.75 -23.05 -1.46
CA LYS A 351 -20.38 -23.54 -0.13
C LYS A 351 -20.60 -22.45 0.91
N PRO A 352 -20.95 -22.79 2.17
CA PRO A 352 -21.08 -21.81 3.25
C PRO A 352 -19.83 -20.96 3.48
N SER A 353 -18.65 -21.51 3.21
CA SER A 353 -17.35 -20.84 3.33
C SER A 353 -17.01 -19.87 2.19
N VAL A 354 -17.83 -19.81 1.13
CA VAL A 354 -17.66 -18.80 0.07
C VAL A 354 -18.25 -17.48 0.54
N LEU A 355 -17.45 -16.41 0.46
CA LEU A 355 -17.88 -15.05 0.77
C LEU A 355 -19.16 -14.68 0.02
N ARG A 356 -20.19 -14.29 0.79
CA ARG A 356 -21.51 -13.88 0.29
C ARG A 356 -21.69 -12.37 0.25
N THR A 357 -20.65 -11.59 -0.06
CA THR A 357 -20.81 -10.13 -0.27
C THR A 357 -21.59 -9.87 -1.57
N SER A 358 -22.72 -9.18 -1.49
CA SER A 358 -23.61 -8.90 -2.63
C SER A 358 -22.93 -7.95 -3.60
N ASP A 359 -22.55 -8.42 -4.79
CA ASP A 359 -21.55 -7.73 -5.60
C ASP A 359 -22.15 -6.98 -6.79
N LYS A 360 -22.63 -5.75 -6.54
CA LYS A 360 -22.59 -4.72 -7.59
C LYS A 360 -21.17 -4.59 -8.14
N ASP A 361 -20.13 -4.82 -7.34
CA ASP A 361 -18.73 -4.64 -7.71
C ASP A 361 -18.22 -5.66 -8.76
N GLN A 362 -18.74 -6.89 -8.79
CA GLN A 362 -18.34 -7.90 -9.79
C GLN A 362 -18.94 -7.63 -11.17
N GLU A 363 -20.10 -6.96 -11.23
CA GLU A 363 -20.71 -6.56 -12.51
C GLU A 363 -19.89 -5.49 -13.25
N TRP A 364 -18.96 -4.82 -12.56
CA TRP A 364 -18.19 -3.69 -13.10
C TRP A 364 -16.89 -4.13 -13.80
N GLY A 365 -16.42 -5.35 -13.55
CA GLY A 365 -15.23 -5.94 -14.20
C GLY A 365 -15.54 -6.70 -15.50
N LEU A 366 -16.81 -7.02 -15.75
CA LEU A 366 -17.26 -7.55 -17.04
C LEU A 366 -17.48 -6.35 -17.96
N ASP A 367 -16.44 -6.01 -18.73
CA ASP A 367 -16.40 -5.02 -19.80
C ASP A 367 -17.80 -4.71 -20.37
N GLU A 368 -18.16 -3.42 -20.45
CA GLU A 368 -19.37 -2.97 -21.13
C GLU A 368 -19.48 -3.58 -22.54
N LYS A 369 -18.36 -3.94 -23.19
CA LYS A 369 -18.36 -4.68 -24.46
C LYS A 369 -18.85 -6.13 -24.33
N LEU A 370 -18.53 -6.84 -23.26
CA LEU A 370 -19.01 -8.20 -23.01
C LEU A 370 -20.49 -8.18 -22.59
N VAL A 371 -20.88 -7.19 -21.78
CA VAL A 371 -22.29 -6.95 -21.44
C VAL A 371 -23.09 -6.52 -22.68
N LYS A 372 -22.51 -5.70 -23.59
CA LYS A 372 -23.11 -5.36 -24.90
C LYS A 372 -23.16 -6.56 -25.86
N LEU A 373 -22.16 -7.44 -25.86
CA LEU A 373 -22.18 -8.69 -26.64
C LEU A 373 -23.29 -9.65 -26.19
N ILE A 374 -23.57 -9.67 -24.89
CA ILE A 374 -24.59 -10.54 -24.27
C ILE A 374 -25.99 -9.91 -24.34
N ARG A 375 -26.10 -8.57 -24.33
CA ARG A 375 -27.36 -7.83 -24.44
C ARG A 375 -27.75 -7.44 -25.88
N ALA A 376 -26.91 -7.70 -26.87
CA ALA A 376 -27.30 -7.55 -28.27
C ALA A 376 -28.48 -8.50 -28.56
N PRO A 377 -29.63 -8.01 -29.03
CA PRO A 377 -30.69 -8.89 -29.51
C PRO A 377 -30.12 -9.73 -30.65
N ARG A 378 -30.32 -11.04 -30.60
CA ARG A 378 -30.12 -11.91 -31.76
C ARG A 378 -31.22 -11.67 -32.79
#